data_AF-A0A0M2XUA7-F1
#
_entry.id   AF-A0A0M2XUA7-F1
#
_cell.length_a   1.000
_cell.length_b   1.000
_cell.length_c   1.000
_cell.angle_alpha   90.00
_cell.angle_beta   90.00
_cell.angle_gamma   90.00
#
_symmetry.space_group_name_H-M   'P 1'
#
loop_
_entity.id
_entity.type
_entity.pdbx_description
1 polymer ?
#
loop_
_entity_poly.entity_id
_entity_poly.type
_entity_poly.pdbx_seq_one_letter_code
_entity_poly.pdbx_strand_id
1 'polypeptide(L)'
;MKKIELVPLVGIQIEGIGQVNLGAGLAEVQGVLGAPSDALDDQYYYDELELRLDFNDQGTLEFIESINGPYPEKTEINIYGVNPFQVEAAELVNLLTDKNQGEVDDAEAGYCYTFLNSSVGVWRQITEEDVQEEIEEIKADGEYEDNADMLLEDLKKSKFFWTIGIGVAGYYAE
;
A
#
# COMPACT_ATOMS: atom_id res chain seq x y z
N MET A 1 4.67 -0.95 17.39
CA MET A 1 3.88 -0.74 16.17
C MET A 1 2.41 -0.85 16.53
N LYS A 2 1.56 -0.01 15.93
CA LYS A 2 0.10 -0.13 16.00
C LYS A 2 -0.36 -1.12 14.94
N LYS A 3 -1.25 -2.04 15.29
CA LYS A 3 -1.80 -3.00 14.33
C LYS A 3 -3.00 -2.40 13.61
N ILE A 4 -3.01 -2.53 12.29
CA ILE A 4 -4.09 -2.06 11.43
C ILE A 4 -4.52 -3.21 10.52
N GLU A 5 -5.76 -3.63 10.67
CA GLU A 5 -6.39 -4.57 9.75
C GLU A 5 -7.08 -3.79 8.63
N LEU A 6 -6.70 -4.08 7.39
CA LEU A 6 -7.41 -3.64 6.19
C LEU A 6 -8.53 -4.64 5.90
N VAL A 7 -9.77 -4.15 5.87
CA VAL A 7 -10.95 -4.95 5.54
C VAL A 7 -11.52 -4.41 4.22
N PRO A 8 -11.19 -5.03 3.07
CA PRO A 8 -11.59 -4.51 1.76
C PRO A 8 -13.10 -4.28 1.66
N LEU A 9 -13.48 -3.18 0.97
CA LEU A 9 -14.86 -2.66 0.84
C LEU A 9 -15.53 -2.21 2.16
N VAL A 10 -14.87 -2.34 3.31
CA VAL A 10 -15.40 -1.94 4.62
C VAL A 10 -14.62 -0.76 5.17
N GLY A 11 -13.28 -0.85 5.22
CA GLY A 11 -12.41 0.17 5.81
C GLY A 11 -11.30 -0.46 6.66
N ILE A 12 -10.93 0.18 7.76
CA ILE A 12 -9.83 -0.27 8.62
C ILE A 12 -10.24 -0.43 10.08
N GLN A 13 -9.59 -1.38 10.75
CA GLN A 13 -9.66 -1.53 12.21
C GLN A 13 -8.28 -1.32 12.81
N ILE A 14 -8.15 -0.35 13.71
CA ILE A 14 -6.89 -0.01 14.36
C ILE A 14 -6.94 -0.43 15.83
N GLU A 15 -5.95 -1.21 16.26
CA GLU A 15 -5.84 -1.69 17.64
C GLU A 15 -5.76 -0.52 18.64
N GLY A 16 -6.69 -0.50 19.60
CA GLY A 16 -6.74 0.52 20.65
C GLY A 16 -7.27 1.89 20.21
N ILE A 17 -7.65 2.09 18.94
CA ILE A 17 -8.22 3.35 18.43
C ILE A 17 -9.67 3.17 18.00
N GLY A 18 -9.96 2.19 17.15
CA GLY A 18 -11.31 1.95 16.65
C GLY A 18 -11.36 1.65 15.16
N GLN A 19 -12.57 1.69 14.62
CA GLN A 19 -12.87 1.40 13.22
C GLN A 19 -13.10 2.70 12.45
N VAL A 20 -12.59 2.75 11.23
CA VAL A 20 -12.90 3.79 10.24
C VAL A 20 -13.44 3.12 9.00
N ASN A 21 -14.65 3.50 8.59
CA ASN A 21 -15.33 2.90 7.46
C ASN A 21 -15.13 3.73 6.19
N LEU A 22 -14.99 3.04 5.05
CA LEU A 22 -15.20 3.65 3.75
C LEU A 22 -16.65 4.19 3.67
N GLY A 23 -16.82 5.33 3.01
CA GLY A 23 -18.06 6.10 2.94
C GLY A 23 -18.34 6.98 4.16
N ALA A 24 -17.53 6.91 5.23
CA ALA A 24 -17.68 7.79 6.38
C ALA A 24 -17.37 9.25 6.01
N GLY A 25 -18.08 10.19 6.63
CA GLY A 25 -17.80 11.62 6.45
C GLY A 25 -16.55 12.06 7.23
N LEU A 26 -15.89 13.13 6.78
CA LEU A 26 -14.66 13.64 7.41
C LEU A 26 -14.76 13.82 8.94
N ALA A 27 -15.87 14.36 9.44
CA ALA A 27 -16.07 14.58 10.87
C ALA A 27 -16.15 13.26 11.68
N GLU A 28 -16.68 12.19 11.08
CA GLU A 28 -16.72 10.86 11.70
C GLU A 28 -15.32 10.26 11.75
N VAL A 29 -14.57 10.33 10.65
CA VAL A 29 -13.18 9.88 10.56
C VAL A 29 -12.31 10.58 11.60
N GLN A 30 -12.37 11.91 11.65
CA GLN A 30 -11.59 12.70 12.63
C GLN A 30 -12.08 12.51 14.07
N GLY A 31 -13.34 12.10 14.27
CA GLY A 31 -13.84 11.69 15.58
C GLY A 31 -13.14 10.44 16.12
N VAL A 32 -12.66 9.56 15.24
CA VAL A 32 -11.93 8.33 15.59
C VAL A 32 -10.41 8.56 15.58
N LEU A 33 -9.88 9.14 14.51
CA LEU A 33 -8.43 9.27 14.29
C LEU A 33 -7.83 10.56 14.87
N GLY A 34 -8.67 11.56 15.17
CA GLY A 34 -8.22 12.92 15.41
C GLY A 34 -7.94 13.69 14.12
N ALA A 35 -7.35 14.87 14.28
CA ALA A 35 -6.91 15.69 13.15
C ALA A 35 -5.76 14.99 12.38
N PRO A 36 -5.70 15.12 11.04
CA PRO A 36 -4.57 14.64 10.26
C PRO A 36 -3.28 15.40 10.63
N SER A 37 -2.14 14.78 10.34
CA SER A 37 -0.83 15.45 10.41
C SER A 37 -0.69 16.53 9.34
N ASP A 38 -1.16 16.22 8.13
CA ASP A 38 -1.15 17.13 6.98
C ASP A 38 -2.33 16.84 6.05
N ALA A 39 -2.67 17.80 5.19
CA ALA A 39 -3.71 17.64 4.18
C ALA A 39 -3.36 18.41 2.90
N LEU A 40 -3.53 17.74 1.76
CA LEU A 40 -3.37 18.32 0.43
C LEU A 40 -4.63 18.03 -0.38
N ASP A 41 -5.40 19.09 -0.65
CA ASP A 41 -6.74 18.99 -1.25
C ASP A 41 -7.62 17.99 -0.47
N ASP A 42 -8.05 16.90 -1.10
CA ASP A 42 -8.89 15.87 -0.49
C ASP A 42 -8.09 14.67 0.05
N GLN A 43 -6.77 14.77 0.11
CA GLN A 43 -5.87 13.75 0.67
C GLN A 43 -5.40 14.13 2.07
N TYR A 44 -5.61 13.24 3.02
CA TYR A 44 -5.36 13.46 4.45
C TYR A 44 -4.31 12.45 4.94
N TYR A 45 -3.24 12.97 5.53
CA TYR A 45 -2.08 12.18 5.95
C TYR A 45 -2.07 12.01 7.46
N TYR A 46 -1.90 10.77 7.92
CA TYR A 46 -1.80 10.40 9.32
C TYR A 46 -0.44 9.75 9.61
N ASP A 47 0.59 10.56 9.84
CA ASP A 47 1.98 10.10 9.97
C ASP A 47 2.19 9.09 11.11
N GLU A 48 1.38 9.16 12.17
CA GLU A 48 1.43 8.23 13.31
C GLU A 48 0.73 6.89 13.05
N LEU A 49 0.05 6.80 11.91
CA LEU A 49 -0.59 5.60 11.37
C LEU A 49 0.01 5.18 10.03
N GLU A 50 0.91 5.96 9.43
CA GLU A 50 1.51 5.66 8.12
C GLU A 50 0.43 5.41 7.04
N LEU A 51 -0.66 6.20 7.11
CA LEU A 51 -1.80 6.12 6.22
C LEU A 51 -2.03 7.44 5.46
N ARG A 52 -2.45 7.31 4.21
CA ARG A 52 -3.14 8.35 3.44
C ARG A 52 -4.61 7.98 3.30
N LEU A 53 -5.50 8.95 3.49
CA LEU A 53 -6.94 8.81 3.30
C LEU A 53 -7.39 9.80 2.23
N ASP A 54 -8.09 9.34 1.21
CA ASP A 54 -8.62 10.21 0.15
C ASP A 54 -10.14 10.31 0.27
N PHE A 55 -10.65 11.54 0.19
CA PHE A 55 -12.07 11.85 0.24
C PHE A 55 -12.56 12.27 -1.15
N ASN A 56 -13.79 11.91 -1.49
CA ASN A 56 -14.40 12.41 -2.73
C ASN A 56 -14.97 13.82 -2.58
N ASP A 57 -15.48 14.37 -3.69
CA ASP A 57 -16.15 15.69 -3.76
C ASP A 57 -17.32 15.88 -2.78
N GLN A 58 -17.89 14.79 -2.24
CA GLN A 58 -18.95 14.85 -1.23
C GLN A 58 -18.42 14.85 0.21
N GLY A 59 -17.10 14.85 0.39
CA GLY A 59 -16.43 14.80 1.69
C GLY A 59 -16.56 13.44 2.38
N THR A 60 -16.71 12.36 1.61
CA THR A 60 -16.80 10.99 2.12
C THR A 60 -15.54 10.21 1.78
N LEU A 61 -15.05 9.43 2.75
CA LEU A 61 -13.83 8.65 2.63
C LEU A 61 -14.00 7.58 1.55
N GLU A 62 -13.24 7.66 0.46
CA GLU A 62 -13.35 6.71 -0.65
C GLU A 62 -12.16 5.78 -0.77
N PHE A 63 -11.03 6.14 -0.18
CA PHE A 63 -9.80 5.36 -0.27
C PHE A 63 -8.91 5.50 0.98
N ILE A 64 -8.23 4.41 1.32
CA ILE A 64 -7.28 4.34 2.43
C ILE A 64 -6.04 3.57 1.94
N GLU A 65 -4.86 4.14 2.10
CA GLU A 65 -3.59 3.53 1.67
C GLU A 65 -2.55 3.55 2.80
N SER A 66 -1.84 2.44 2.98
CA SER A 66 -0.58 2.45 3.73
C SER A 66 0.58 2.74 2.78
N ILE A 67 1.34 3.80 3.08
CA ILE A 67 2.28 4.42 2.13
C ILE A 67 3.75 4.29 2.54
N ASN A 68 4.05 3.58 3.64
CA ASN A 68 5.40 3.47 4.21
C ASN A 68 5.99 2.05 4.12
N GLY A 69 5.50 1.24 3.18
CA GLY A 69 6.13 -0.05 2.89
C GLY A 69 7.49 0.11 2.19
N PRO A 70 8.27 -0.98 2.06
CA PRO A 70 7.99 -2.29 2.64
C PRO A 70 8.37 -2.40 4.13
N TYR A 71 8.89 -1.31 4.73
CA TYR A 71 9.36 -1.31 6.13
C TYR A 71 8.68 -0.20 6.95
N PRO A 72 7.37 -0.31 7.23
CA PRO A 72 6.70 0.63 8.12
C PRO A 72 7.35 0.60 9.50
N GLU A 73 7.57 1.77 10.10
CA GLU A 73 8.24 1.92 11.39
C GLU A 73 7.23 1.95 12.54
N LYS A 74 6.04 2.50 12.29
CA LYS A 74 5.03 2.79 13.32
C LYS A 74 3.88 1.80 13.30
N THR A 75 3.63 1.14 12.18
CA THR A 75 2.48 0.27 12.00
C THR A 75 2.83 -1.14 11.55
N GLU A 76 1.92 -2.06 11.84
CA GLU A 76 1.92 -3.43 11.34
C GLU A 76 0.59 -3.62 10.61
N ILE A 77 0.66 -3.65 9.28
CA ILE A 77 -0.52 -3.83 8.42
C ILE A 77 -0.85 -5.31 8.33
N ASN A 78 -2.13 -5.62 8.37
CA ASN A 78 -2.65 -6.95 8.08
C ASN A 78 -3.78 -6.87 7.06
N ILE A 79 -3.79 -7.80 6.12
CA ILE A 79 -4.91 -8.05 5.22
C ILE A 79 -5.04 -9.56 5.02
N TYR A 80 -6.25 -10.09 5.22
CA TYR A 80 -6.52 -11.53 5.09
C TYR A 80 -5.60 -12.43 5.94
N GLY A 81 -5.13 -11.94 7.10
CA GLY A 81 -4.29 -12.68 8.02
C GLY A 81 -2.79 -12.62 7.75
N VAL A 82 -2.33 -11.89 6.73
CA VAL A 82 -0.90 -11.70 6.41
C VAL A 82 -0.48 -10.24 6.48
N ASN A 83 0.81 -9.99 6.72
CA ASN A 83 1.39 -8.66 6.54
C ASN A 83 1.81 -8.47 5.07
N PRO A 84 1.19 -7.55 4.32
CA PRO A 84 1.45 -7.39 2.89
C PRO A 84 2.87 -6.92 2.57
N PHE A 85 3.59 -6.34 3.54
CA PHE A 85 4.96 -5.88 3.36
C PHE A 85 6.02 -6.92 3.76
N GLN A 86 5.60 -8.10 4.24
CA GLN A 86 6.48 -9.21 4.61
C GLN A 86 6.25 -10.46 3.75
N VAL A 87 5.35 -10.38 2.78
CA VAL A 87 5.06 -11.44 1.81
C VAL A 87 5.62 -11.00 0.45
N GLU A 88 6.39 -11.87 -0.21
CA GLU A 88 6.97 -11.54 -1.51
C GLU A 88 5.87 -11.22 -2.54
N ALA A 89 6.16 -10.32 -3.47
CA ALA A 89 5.17 -9.69 -4.34
C ALA A 89 4.31 -10.71 -5.10
N ALA A 90 4.92 -11.77 -5.64
CA ALA A 90 4.19 -12.82 -6.35
C ALA A 90 3.22 -13.60 -5.44
N GLU A 91 3.61 -13.87 -4.20
CA GLU A 91 2.74 -14.54 -3.23
C GLU A 91 1.59 -13.63 -2.79
N LEU A 92 1.85 -12.34 -2.59
CA LEU A 92 0.80 -11.37 -2.25
C LEU A 92 -0.21 -11.22 -3.40
N VAL A 93 0.25 -11.09 -4.65
CA VAL A 93 -0.63 -11.02 -5.83
C VAL A 93 -1.52 -12.26 -5.93
N ASN A 94 -0.96 -13.46 -5.70
CA ASN A 94 -1.74 -14.70 -5.71
C ASN A 94 -2.82 -14.72 -4.61
N LEU A 95 -2.48 -14.31 -3.39
CA LEU A 95 -3.43 -14.22 -2.28
C LEU A 95 -4.56 -13.24 -2.60
N LEU A 96 -4.21 -12.05 -3.07
CA LEU A 96 -5.18 -11.01 -3.40
C LEU A 96 -6.05 -11.42 -4.59
N THR A 97 -5.50 -12.10 -5.59
CA THR A 97 -6.26 -12.66 -6.73
C THR A 97 -7.31 -13.66 -6.25
N ASP A 98 -6.93 -14.60 -5.38
CA ASP A 98 -7.85 -15.60 -4.82
C ASP A 98 -9.01 -14.94 -4.05
N LYS A 99 -8.71 -13.89 -3.29
CA LYS A 99 -9.69 -13.15 -2.47
C LYS A 99 -10.54 -12.18 -3.30
N ASN A 100 -10.01 -11.66 -4.40
CA ASN A 100 -10.70 -10.73 -5.29
C ASN A 100 -11.93 -11.38 -5.95
N GLN A 101 -11.86 -12.66 -6.34
CA GLN A 101 -12.97 -13.37 -7.02
C GLN A 101 -13.49 -12.60 -8.27
N GLY A 102 -12.60 -11.91 -8.98
CA GLY A 102 -12.97 -11.04 -10.08
C GLY A 102 -11.77 -10.67 -10.97
N GLU A 103 -11.98 -9.67 -11.81
CA GLU A 103 -10.96 -9.13 -12.71
C GLU A 103 -9.83 -8.45 -11.92
N VAL A 104 -8.61 -8.67 -12.41
CA VAL A 104 -7.40 -8.02 -11.93
C VAL A 104 -6.90 -7.17 -13.09
N ASP A 105 -6.69 -5.89 -12.85
CA ASP A 105 -5.95 -5.04 -13.78
C ASP A 105 -4.45 -5.22 -13.53
N ASP A 106 -3.78 -5.72 -14.56
CA ASP A 106 -2.37 -6.03 -14.61
C ASP A 106 -1.66 -5.25 -15.74
N ALA A 107 -2.22 -4.11 -16.18
CA ALA A 107 -1.62 -3.29 -17.23
C ALA A 107 -0.18 -2.84 -16.92
N GLU A 108 0.15 -2.66 -15.64
CA GLU A 108 1.49 -2.37 -15.14
C GLU A 108 2.07 -3.55 -14.33
N ALA A 109 1.78 -4.78 -14.78
CA ALA A 109 2.23 -6.01 -14.15
C ALA A 109 3.71 -5.95 -13.78
N GLY A 110 3.97 -6.29 -12.53
CA GLY A 110 5.31 -6.16 -11.94
C GLY A 110 5.42 -4.94 -11.04
N TYR A 111 4.77 -3.81 -11.30
CA TYR A 111 4.84 -2.64 -10.43
C TYR A 111 3.53 -2.39 -9.69
N CYS A 112 2.42 -2.52 -10.41
CA CYS A 112 1.09 -2.22 -9.89
C CYS A 112 0.12 -3.35 -10.23
N TYR A 113 -0.78 -3.64 -9.31
CA TYR A 113 -1.94 -4.50 -9.55
C TYR A 113 -3.15 -3.91 -8.86
N THR A 114 -4.29 -3.88 -9.55
CA THR A 114 -5.57 -3.53 -8.92
C THR A 114 -6.57 -4.69 -9.04
N PHE A 115 -7.21 -4.99 -7.92
CA PHE A 115 -8.13 -6.10 -7.75
C PHE A 115 -9.55 -5.53 -7.78
N LEU A 116 -10.16 -5.48 -8.96
CA LEU A 116 -11.32 -4.61 -9.22
C LEU A 116 -12.55 -4.93 -8.38
N ASN A 117 -12.75 -6.21 -8.04
CA ASN A 117 -13.94 -6.64 -7.29
C ASN A 117 -13.78 -6.47 -5.77
N SER A 118 -12.57 -6.66 -5.22
CA SER A 118 -12.27 -6.36 -3.81
C SER A 118 -11.88 -4.90 -3.58
N SER A 119 -11.66 -4.13 -4.65
CA SER A 119 -11.15 -2.76 -4.63
C SER A 119 -9.88 -2.59 -3.80
N VAL A 120 -8.91 -3.49 -4.03
CA VAL A 120 -7.57 -3.45 -3.42
C VAL A 120 -6.56 -3.05 -4.50
N GLY A 121 -5.59 -2.21 -4.15
CA GLY A 121 -4.45 -1.88 -5.01
C GLY A 121 -3.14 -2.07 -4.27
N VAL A 122 -2.10 -2.48 -5.00
CA VAL A 122 -0.73 -2.59 -4.50
C VAL A 122 0.22 -1.98 -5.49
N TRP A 123 1.25 -1.30 -5.00
CA TRP A 123 2.28 -0.67 -5.84
C TRP A 123 3.68 -0.85 -5.25
N ARG A 124 4.70 -0.96 -6.10
CA ARG A 124 6.11 -0.92 -5.72
C ARG A 124 6.92 -0.06 -6.67
N GLN A 125 7.97 0.55 -6.14
CA GLN A 125 8.84 1.44 -6.90
C GLN A 125 9.79 0.69 -7.84
N ILE A 126 10.26 -0.49 -7.43
CA ILE A 126 11.30 -1.24 -8.11
C ILE A 126 10.98 -2.74 -8.09
N THR A 127 11.35 -3.44 -9.16
CA THR A 127 11.28 -4.90 -9.29
C THR A 127 12.66 -5.53 -9.15
N GLU A 128 12.71 -6.86 -9.00
CA GLU A 128 13.99 -7.56 -8.99
C GLU A 128 14.71 -7.44 -10.34
N GLU A 129 13.96 -7.36 -11.45
CA GLU A 129 14.52 -7.19 -12.80
C GLU A 129 15.21 -5.83 -12.93
N ASP A 130 14.57 -4.75 -12.49
CA ASP A 130 15.15 -3.39 -12.49
C ASP A 130 16.49 -3.36 -11.76
N VAL A 131 16.55 -3.95 -10.57
CA VAL A 131 17.77 -3.96 -9.75
C VAL A 131 18.85 -4.83 -10.40
N GLN A 132 18.50 -5.92 -11.08
CA GLN A 132 19.50 -6.71 -11.83
C GLN A 132 20.08 -5.92 -13.00
N GLU A 133 19.23 -5.20 -13.75
CA GLU A 133 19.69 -4.34 -14.85
C GLU A 133 20.64 -3.24 -14.32
N GLU A 134 20.27 -2.57 -13.23
CA GLU A 134 21.11 -1.55 -12.58
C GLU A 134 22.45 -2.13 -12.08
N ILE A 135 22.42 -3.33 -11.49
CA ILE A 135 23.65 -4.05 -11.08
C ILE A 135 24.57 -4.29 -12.28
N GLU A 136 24.03 -4.66 -13.44
CA GLU A 136 24.82 -4.91 -14.66
C GLU A 136 25.43 -3.62 -15.21
N GLU A 137 24.67 -2.52 -15.24
CA GLU A 137 25.14 -1.20 -15.67
C GLU A 137 26.28 -0.68 -14.77
N ILE A 138 26.07 -0.67 -13.45
CA ILE A 138 27.09 -0.20 -12.49
C ILE A 138 28.35 -1.07 -12.52
N LYS A 139 28.23 -2.37 -12.78
CA LYS A 139 29.39 -3.26 -12.99
C LYS A 139 30.14 -2.93 -14.27
N ALA A 140 29.44 -2.58 -15.36
CA ALA A 140 30.06 -2.18 -16.61
C ALA A 140 30.85 -0.87 -16.46
N ASP A 141 30.38 0.04 -15.61
CA ASP A 141 31.04 1.31 -15.28
C ASP A 141 32.17 1.17 -14.25
N GLY A 142 32.29 0.00 -13.60
CA GLY A 142 33.33 -0.30 -12.62
C GLY A 142 33.09 0.32 -11.25
N GLU A 143 31.86 0.75 -10.95
CA GLU A 143 31.47 1.44 -9.72
C GLU A 143 30.74 0.53 -8.72
N TYR A 144 30.75 -0.79 -8.95
CA TYR A 144 30.00 -1.74 -8.13
C TYR A 144 30.43 -1.76 -6.65
N GLU A 145 31.73 -1.70 -6.36
CA GLU A 145 32.20 -1.75 -4.96
C GLU A 145 31.71 -0.55 -4.14
N ASP A 146 31.59 0.62 -4.76
CA ASP A 146 31.12 1.85 -4.11
C ASP A 146 29.59 1.86 -3.91
N ASN A 147 28.84 1.07 -4.69
CA ASN A 147 27.37 1.03 -4.69
C ASN A 147 26.77 -0.29 -4.15
N ALA A 148 27.59 -1.28 -3.79
CA ALA A 148 27.14 -2.62 -3.46
C ALA A 148 26.10 -2.67 -2.32
N ASP A 149 26.29 -1.88 -1.27
CA ASP A 149 25.38 -1.88 -0.12
C ASP A 149 23.99 -1.34 -0.49
N MET A 150 23.93 -0.28 -1.31
CA MET A 150 22.68 0.29 -1.82
C MET A 150 21.94 -0.73 -2.70
N LEU A 151 22.64 -1.32 -3.68
CA LEU A 151 22.07 -2.33 -4.59
C LEU A 151 21.56 -3.57 -3.86
N LEU A 152 22.25 -4.01 -2.80
CA LEU A 152 21.80 -5.11 -1.95
C LEU A 152 20.59 -4.75 -1.11
N GLU A 153 20.41 -3.48 -0.73
CA GLU A 153 19.21 -3.00 -0.06
C GLU A 153 18.03 -2.94 -1.03
N ASP A 154 18.24 -2.41 -2.23
CA ASP A 154 17.21 -2.31 -3.26
C ASP A 154 16.76 -3.69 -3.73
N LEU A 155 17.67 -4.65 -3.87
CA LEU A 155 17.33 -6.06 -4.17
C LEU A 155 16.50 -6.71 -3.05
N LYS A 156 16.67 -6.28 -1.79
CA LYS A 156 15.81 -6.77 -0.69
C LYS A 156 14.44 -6.13 -0.75
N LYS A 157 14.36 -4.82 -1.02
CA LYS A 157 13.09 -4.08 -1.10
C LYS A 157 12.25 -4.48 -2.31
N SER A 158 12.90 -4.77 -3.43
CA SER A 158 12.22 -5.07 -4.69
C SER A 158 11.36 -6.33 -4.65
N LYS A 159 11.59 -7.20 -3.65
CA LYS A 159 10.78 -8.40 -3.40
C LYS A 159 9.39 -8.11 -2.87
N PHE A 160 9.13 -6.91 -2.37
CA PHE A 160 7.91 -6.59 -1.63
C PHE A 160 7.16 -5.41 -2.27
N PHE A 161 5.87 -5.31 -1.99
CA PHE A 161 5.12 -4.09 -2.31
C PHE A 161 5.43 -2.97 -1.31
N TRP A 162 5.29 -1.73 -1.76
CA TRP A 162 5.61 -0.54 -0.99
C TRP A 162 4.35 0.16 -0.50
N THR A 163 3.25 0.01 -1.24
CA THR A 163 1.95 0.45 -0.79
C THR A 163 0.90 -0.63 -0.94
N ILE A 164 -0.13 -0.52 -0.11
CA ILE A 164 -1.37 -1.27 -0.25
C ILE A 164 -2.52 -0.35 0.14
N GLY A 165 -3.56 -0.33 -0.70
CA GLY A 165 -4.73 0.49 -0.47
C GLY A 165 -6.04 -0.24 -0.71
N ILE A 166 -7.08 0.22 -0.03
CA ILE A 166 -8.46 -0.27 -0.15
C ILE A 166 -9.39 0.90 -0.47
N GLY A 167 -10.31 0.66 -1.40
CA GLY A 167 -11.28 1.67 -1.85
C GLY A 167 -12.72 1.21 -1.71
N VAL A 168 -13.64 2.15 -1.92
CA VAL A 168 -15.06 1.86 -2.16
C VAL A 168 -15.24 0.99 -3.41
N ALA A 169 -16.38 0.30 -3.52
CA ALA A 169 -16.66 -0.51 -4.70
C ALA A 169 -16.56 0.33 -6.00
N GLY A 170 -15.76 -0.15 -6.94
CA GLY A 170 -15.53 0.54 -8.21
C GLY A 170 -14.48 1.66 -8.17
N TYR A 171 -13.74 1.85 -7.06
CA TYR A 171 -12.71 2.89 -6.98
C TYR A 171 -11.65 2.78 -8.10
N TYR A 172 -11.26 1.56 -8.46
CA TYR A 172 -10.31 1.28 -9.54
C TYR A 172 -10.98 1.00 -10.90
N ALA A 173 -12.32 1.09 -10.98
CA ALA A 173 -13.03 0.85 -12.22
C ALA A 173 -13.29 2.21 -12.91
N GLU A 174 -12.67 2.42 -14.07
CA GLU A 174 -12.95 3.57 -14.95
C GLU A 174 -14.40 3.58 -15.50
#